data_AF-A0A5R8Z8V0-F1
#
_entry.id   AF-A0A5R8Z8V0-F1
#
_cell.length_a   1.000
_cell.length_b   1.000
_cell.length_c   1.000
_cell.angle_alpha   90.00
_cell.angle_beta   90.00
_cell.angle_gamma   90.00
#
_symmetry.space_group_name_H-M   'P 1'
#
loop_
_entity.id
_entity.type
_entity.pdbx_description
1 polymer ?
#
loop_
_entity_poly.entity_id
_entity_poly.type
_entity_poly.pdbx_seq_one_letter_code
_entity_poly.pdbx_strand_id
1 'polypeptide(L)'
;MAETTHASHNPADEAVPTTKVKEWASKARIELGQWLRTATIGSDVKAAAEEVWKRLGALESALVSQTKSEAEARAAFVTWVYENDWNGGFTWYLEEKAKAVAEANRLEAEQAIQRFIAKARTEAQKATRTVGGLGTVVAGLADLGTQQTFTGTSGAYPYLAQTEKHPIMEEILAKVGQGEEWTVDNCAEVDAMNKYLYKIKARVLSDVQGKNLYFHAETWNWDKKVWQPRKACGNCDKWLKTIGARRV
;
A
#
# COMPACT_ATOMS: atom_id res chain seq x y z
N MET A 1 -23.15 11.74 46.28
CA MET A 1 -21.89 12.10 45.59
C MET A 1 -21.47 10.88 44.81
N ALA A 2 -21.57 10.91 43.49
CA ALA A 2 -21.11 9.81 42.65
C ALA A 2 -19.63 10.02 42.41
N GLU A 3 -18.78 9.18 43.01
CA GLU A 3 -17.37 9.07 42.64
C GLU A 3 -17.31 8.53 41.21
N THR A 4 -17.11 9.43 40.24
CA THR A 4 -16.59 9.04 38.94
C THR A 4 -15.15 8.58 39.14
N THR A 5 -14.97 7.27 39.28
CA THR A 5 -13.68 6.60 39.12
C THR A 5 -13.22 6.82 37.68
N HIS A 6 -12.48 7.90 37.46
CA HIS A 6 -11.58 7.98 36.32
C HIS A 6 -10.55 6.87 36.53
N ALA A 7 -10.79 5.69 35.94
CA ALA A 7 -9.74 4.72 35.76
C ALA A 7 -8.66 5.41 34.92
N SER A 8 -7.60 5.86 35.57
CA SER A 8 -6.42 6.41 34.93
C SER A 8 -5.83 5.31 34.05
N HIS A 9 -6.10 5.40 32.75
CA HIS A 9 -5.59 4.44 31.79
C HIS A 9 -4.07 4.56 31.73
N ASN A 10 -3.35 3.59 32.29
CA ASN A 10 -1.90 3.56 32.20
C ASN A 10 -1.49 3.03 30.81
N PRO A 11 -0.90 3.84 29.93
CA PRO A 11 -0.55 3.41 28.58
C PRO A 11 0.46 2.25 28.57
N ALA A 12 1.21 2.04 29.65
CA ALA A 12 2.12 0.89 29.77
C ALA A 12 1.39 -0.46 29.93
N ASP A 13 0.18 -0.48 30.48
CA ASP A 13 -0.57 -1.73 30.66
C ASP A 13 -0.92 -2.38 29.33
N GLU A 14 -1.20 -1.59 28.30
CA GLU A 14 -1.47 -2.06 26.95
C GLU A 14 -0.19 -2.24 26.13
N ALA A 15 0.77 -1.32 26.27
CA ALA A 15 1.96 -1.29 25.42
C ALA A 15 3.02 -2.36 25.78
N VAL A 16 3.09 -2.76 27.04
CA VAL A 16 4.06 -3.77 27.52
C VAL A 16 3.42 -5.16 27.44
N PRO A 17 3.96 -6.09 26.62
CA PRO A 17 3.38 -7.40 26.44
C PRO A 17 3.47 -8.21 27.73
N THR A 18 2.62 -9.23 27.87
CA THR A 18 2.63 -10.16 29.02
C THR A 18 3.60 -11.32 28.86
N THR A 19 4.15 -11.50 27.66
CA THR A 19 5.16 -12.51 27.31
C THR A 19 6.21 -11.90 26.40
N LYS A 20 7.41 -12.49 26.35
CA LYS A 20 8.57 -11.97 25.62
C LYS A 20 8.92 -10.54 26.02
N VAL A 21 8.76 -10.20 27.30
CA VAL A 21 9.02 -8.85 27.86
C VAL A 21 10.47 -8.44 27.66
N LYS A 22 11.42 -9.39 27.76
CA LYS A 22 12.84 -9.12 27.52
C LYS A 22 13.09 -8.68 26.07
N GLU A 23 12.56 -9.44 25.10
CA GLU A 23 12.68 -9.12 23.68
C GLU A 23 12.03 -7.77 23.36
N TRP A 24 10.84 -7.51 23.93
CA TRP A 24 10.17 -6.22 23.80
C TRP A 24 11.00 -5.08 24.39
N ALA A 25 11.53 -5.24 25.61
CA ALA A 25 12.30 -4.20 26.30
C ALA A 25 13.58 -3.87 25.54
N SER A 26 14.29 -4.90 25.05
CA SER A 26 15.50 -4.74 24.23
C SER A 26 15.20 -3.97 22.94
N LYS A 27 14.14 -4.35 22.21
CA LYS A 27 13.71 -3.65 21.00
C LYS A 27 13.29 -2.20 21.28
N ALA A 28 12.45 -1.98 22.30
CA ALA A 28 11.99 -0.66 22.70
C ALA A 28 13.15 0.25 23.09
N ARG A 29 14.14 -0.28 23.81
CA ARG A 29 15.35 0.45 24.21
C ARG A 29 16.20 0.87 23.00
N ILE A 30 16.36 -0.01 22.02
CA ILE A 30 17.11 0.29 20.79
C ILE A 30 16.39 1.38 19.98
N GLU A 31 15.08 1.21 19.76
CA GLU A 31 14.23 2.19 19.05
C GLU A 31 14.28 3.56 19.72
N LEU A 32 13.98 3.61 21.02
CA LEU A 32 13.97 4.85 21.79
C LEU A 32 15.35 5.52 21.80
N GLY A 33 16.42 4.74 21.95
CA GLY A 33 17.79 5.26 21.92
C GLY A 33 18.17 5.83 20.55
N GLN A 34 17.64 5.28 19.46
CA GLN A 34 17.82 5.85 18.12
C GLN A 34 17.07 7.17 17.97
N TRP A 35 15.80 7.22 18.37
CA TRP A 35 15.00 8.44 18.28
C TRP A 35 15.54 9.57 19.16
N LEU A 36 16.00 9.28 20.38
CA LEU A 36 16.60 10.29 21.26
C LEU A 36 17.83 10.99 20.65
N ARG A 37 18.57 10.33 19.74
CA ARG A 37 19.73 10.93 19.06
C ARG A 37 19.35 11.88 17.94
N THR A 38 18.17 11.72 17.34
CA THR A 38 17.76 12.46 16.13
C THR A 38 16.55 13.36 16.37
N ALA A 39 15.81 13.17 17.47
CA ALA A 39 14.60 13.92 17.77
C ALA A 39 14.91 15.36 18.20
N THR A 40 14.12 16.29 17.68
CA THR A 40 14.06 17.67 18.17
C THR A 40 12.83 17.80 19.07
N ILE A 41 13.03 17.69 20.37
CA ILE A 41 11.98 17.71 21.41
C ILE A 41 12.39 18.61 22.56
N GLY A 42 11.42 19.05 23.37
CA GLY A 42 11.67 19.86 24.56
C GLY A 42 12.59 19.15 25.56
N SER A 43 13.39 19.92 26.31
CA SER A 43 14.37 19.40 27.27
C SER A 43 13.76 18.44 28.29
N ASP A 44 12.56 18.76 28.78
CA ASP A 44 11.92 18.01 29.87
C ASP A 44 11.39 16.66 29.38
N VAL A 45 10.79 16.64 28.18
CA VAL A 45 10.36 15.41 27.50
C VAL A 45 11.58 14.55 27.15
N LYS A 46 12.67 15.16 26.69
CA LYS A 46 13.91 14.45 26.39
C LYS A 46 14.49 13.77 27.63
N ALA A 47 14.60 14.49 28.74
CA ALA A 47 15.09 13.94 30.00
C ALA A 47 14.20 12.79 30.51
N ALA A 48 12.87 12.95 30.39
CA ALA A 48 11.92 11.89 30.75
C ALA A 48 12.07 10.65 29.85
N ALA A 49 12.20 10.83 28.54
CA ALA A 49 12.42 9.74 27.60
C ALA A 49 13.79 9.05 27.80
N GLU A 50 14.84 9.78 28.20
CA GLU A 50 16.12 9.20 28.61
C GLU A 50 15.99 8.34 29.87
N GLU A 51 15.15 8.75 30.84
CA GLU A 51 14.86 7.93 32.02
C GLU A 51 14.10 6.65 31.65
N VAL A 52 13.10 6.74 30.76
CA VAL A 52 12.43 5.56 30.19
C VAL A 52 13.44 4.63 29.53
N TRP A 53 14.37 5.15 28.74
CA TRP A 53 15.44 4.37 28.10
C TRP A 53 16.32 3.62 29.11
N LYS A 54 16.69 4.26 30.23
CA LYS A 54 17.42 3.62 31.33
C LYS A 54 16.59 2.52 31.99
N ARG A 55 15.30 2.78 32.23
CA ARG A 55 14.37 1.83 32.86
C ARG A 55 14.13 0.58 32.01
N LEU A 56 14.08 0.74 30.69
CA LEU A 56 14.05 -0.39 29.76
C LEU A 56 15.33 -1.24 29.86
N GLY A 57 16.50 -0.61 30.04
CA GLY A 57 17.77 -1.32 30.25
C GLY A 57 17.83 -2.06 31.60
N ALA A 58 17.27 -1.47 32.65
CA ALA A 58 17.15 -2.12 33.96
C ALA A 58 16.17 -3.31 33.91
N LEU A 59 15.05 -3.17 33.20
CA LEU A 59 14.09 -4.25 32.94
C LEU A 59 14.75 -5.42 32.21
N GLU A 60 15.45 -5.14 31.11
CA GLU A 60 16.20 -6.14 30.33
C GLU A 60 17.22 -6.87 31.21
N SER A 61 17.99 -6.12 32.01
CA SER A 61 19.02 -6.68 32.89
C SER A 61 18.44 -7.54 34.01
N ALA A 62 17.31 -7.14 34.61
CA ALA A 62 16.60 -7.94 35.62
C ALA A 62 16.13 -9.29 35.06
N LEU A 63 15.65 -9.30 33.81
CA LEU A 63 15.20 -10.51 33.13
C LEU A 63 16.37 -11.41 32.70
N VAL A 64 17.47 -10.85 32.22
CA VAL A 64 18.68 -11.61 31.84
C VAL A 64 19.35 -12.24 33.07
N SER A 65 19.45 -11.48 34.16
CA SER A 65 20.01 -11.96 35.43
C SER A 65 19.08 -12.89 36.22
N GLN A 66 17.83 -13.06 35.75
CA GLN A 66 16.79 -13.84 36.43
C GLN A 66 16.54 -13.38 37.88
N THR A 67 16.78 -12.11 38.18
CA THR A 67 16.55 -11.53 39.51
C THR A 67 15.07 -11.26 39.79
N LYS A 68 14.24 -11.27 38.74
CA LYS A 68 12.77 -11.19 38.79
C LYS A 68 12.16 -12.14 37.76
N SER A 69 10.98 -12.67 38.05
CA SER A 69 10.17 -13.30 37.02
C SER A 69 9.69 -12.28 35.99
N GLU A 70 9.24 -12.76 34.83
CA GLU A 70 8.76 -11.91 33.74
C GLU A 70 7.56 -11.04 34.14
N ALA A 71 6.62 -11.62 34.89
CA ALA A 71 5.46 -10.92 35.41
C ALA A 71 5.83 -9.84 36.43
N GLU A 72 6.74 -10.14 37.37
CA GLU A 72 7.19 -9.17 38.39
C GLU A 72 7.97 -8.01 37.76
N ALA A 73 8.84 -8.30 36.79
CA ALA A 73 9.62 -7.27 36.12
C ALA A 73 8.72 -6.37 35.26
N ARG A 74 7.74 -6.96 34.55
CA ARG A 74 6.71 -6.21 33.82
C ARG A 74 5.92 -5.31 34.76
N ALA A 75 5.37 -5.86 35.84
CA ALA A 75 4.55 -5.11 36.79
C ALA A 75 5.33 -3.92 37.37
N ALA A 76 6.58 -4.15 37.78
CA ALA A 76 7.43 -3.07 38.30
C ALA A 76 7.69 -1.95 37.29
N PHE A 77 7.89 -2.28 36.01
CA PHE A 77 8.07 -1.27 34.96
C PHE A 77 6.77 -0.50 34.69
N VAL A 78 5.64 -1.21 34.58
CA VAL A 78 4.32 -0.62 34.34
C VAL A 78 3.92 0.34 35.46
N THR A 79 4.09 -0.07 36.72
CA THR A 79 3.87 0.80 37.89
C THR A 79 4.78 2.01 37.86
N TRP A 80 6.06 1.84 37.53
CA TRP A 80 6.98 2.96 37.42
C TRP A 80 6.53 3.98 36.36
N VAL A 81 6.10 3.52 35.17
CA VAL A 81 5.59 4.42 34.13
C VAL A 81 4.37 5.20 34.63
N TYR A 82 3.41 4.53 35.27
CA TYR A 82 2.23 5.16 35.83
C TYR A 82 2.56 6.31 36.79
N GLU A 83 3.57 6.10 37.63
CA GLU A 83 3.99 7.07 38.66
C GLU A 83 4.89 8.18 38.12
N ASN A 84 5.62 7.95 37.02
CA ASN A 84 6.74 8.80 36.61
C ASN A 84 6.63 9.39 35.20
N ASP A 85 5.61 9.06 34.40
CA ASP A 85 5.45 9.60 33.04
C ASP A 85 4.79 10.99 32.97
N TRP A 86 4.87 11.78 34.04
CA TRP A 86 4.26 13.12 34.11
C TRP A 86 4.84 14.12 33.09
N ASN A 87 6.11 13.94 32.71
CA ASN A 87 6.76 14.69 31.62
C ASN A 87 6.56 14.03 30.23
N GLY A 88 5.81 12.93 30.15
CA GLY A 88 5.40 12.29 28.89
C GLY A 88 6.53 11.61 28.10
N GLY A 89 7.60 11.14 28.75
CA GLY A 89 8.71 10.45 28.08
C GLY A 89 8.29 9.11 27.45
N PHE A 90 7.48 8.32 28.15
CA PHE A 90 6.95 7.05 27.67
C PHE A 90 5.80 7.28 26.69
N THR A 91 4.92 8.25 26.97
CA THR A 91 3.89 8.69 26.04
C THR A 91 4.49 9.12 24.69
N TRP A 92 5.54 9.94 24.71
CA TRP A 92 6.27 10.33 23.50
C TRP A 92 6.87 9.13 22.75
N TYR A 93 7.46 8.16 23.46
CA TYR A 93 7.94 6.92 22.85
C TYR A 93 6.82 6.18 22.08
N LEU A 94 5.63 6.06 22.68
CA LEU A 94 4.49 5.40 22.02
C LEU A 94 3.99 6.17 20.80
N GLU A 95 3.96 7.49 20.85
CA GLU A 95 3.60 8.33 19.71
C GLU A 95 4.57 8.18 18.55
N GLU A 96 5.88 8.23 18.80
CA GLU A 96 6.91 8.02 17.77
C GLU A 96 6.84 6.61 17.20
N LYS A 97 6.56 5.60 18.03
CA LYS A 97 6.34 4.23 17.57
C LYS A 97 5.11 4.12 16.67
N ALA A 98 4.01 4.77 17.03
CA ALA A 98 2.81 4.80 16.20
C ALA A 98 3.08 5.48 14.84
N LYS A 99 3.81 6.60 14.83
CA LYS A 99 4.24 7.28 13.60
C LYS A 99 5.11 6.37 12.73
N ALA A 100 6.10 5.69 13.33
CA ALA A 100 6.98 4.78 12.60
C ALA A 100 6.21 3.59 12.00
N VAL A 101 5.26 3.02 12.73
CA VAL A 101 4.38 1.94 12.22
C VAL A 101 3.48 2.44 11.10
N ALA A 102 2.87 3.62 11.25
CA ALA A 102 2.05 4.22 10.21
C ALA A 102 2.84 4.46 8.91
N GLU A 103 4.08 4.95 9.03
CA GLU A 103 4.96 5.17 7.89
C GLU A 103 5.40 3.86 7.24
N ALA A 104 5.75 2.84 8.04
CA ALA A 104 6.08 1.52 7.52
C ALA A 104 4.91 0.90 6.75
N ASN A 105 3.69 0.99 7.30
CA ASN A 105 2.48 0.51 6.63
C ASN A 105 2.20 1.29 5.33
N ARG A 106 2.44 2.61 5.32
CA ARG A 106 2.31 3.44 4.12
C ARG A 106 3.30 3.00 3.04
N LEU A 107 4.57 2.84 3.40
CA LEU A 107 5.62 2.37 2.49
C LEU A 107 5.35 0.96 1.97
N GLU A 108 4.88 0.05 2.82
CA GLU A 108 4.49 -1.30 2.41
C GLU A 108 3.30 -1.27 1.45
N ALA A 109 2.29 -0.44 1.72
CA ALA A 109 1.16 -0.26 0.82
C ALA A 109 1.61 0.31 -0.53
N GLU A 110 2.47 1.33 -0.54
CA GLU A 110 3.07 1.90 -1.76
C GLU A 110 3.87 0.84 -2.54
N GLN A 111 4.70 0.05 -1.86
CA GLN A 111 5.46 -1.03 -2.47
C GLN A 111 4.56 -2.14 -3.02
N ALA A 112 3.49 -2.51 -2.32
CA ALA A 112 2.53 -3.51 -2.77
C ALA A 112 1.86 -3.06 -4.08
N ILE A 113 1.48 -1.77 -4.17
CA ILE A 113 0.96 -1.17 -5.40
C ILE A 113 1.99 -1.28 -6.52
N GLN A 114 3.26 -0.92 -6.28
CA GLN A 114 4.32 -1.01 -7.29
C GLN A 114 4.60 -2.46 -7.75
N ARG A 115 4.65 -3.43 -6.82
CA ARG A 115 4.81 -4.85 -7.16
C ARG A 115 3.65 -5.36 -8.01
N PHE A 116 2.44 -4.91 -7.70
CA PHE A 116 1.26 -5.33 -8.43
C PHE A 116 1.16 -4.70 -9.84
N ILE A 117 1.55 -3.43 -9.97
CA ILE A 117 1.77 -2.78 -11.28
C ILE A 117 2.82 -3.55 -12.09
N ALA A 118 3.94 -3.93 -11.48
CA ALA A 118 4.98 -4.71 -12.14
C ALA A 118 4.46 -6.07 -12.63
N LYS A 119 3.55 -6.71 -11.87
CA LYS A 119 2.87 -7.95 -12.30
C LYS A 119 2.08 -7.74 -13.60
N ALA A 120 1.26 -6.68 -13.69
CA ALA A 120 0.52 -6.39 -14.93
C ALA A 120 1.47 -6.15 -16.13
N ARG A 121 2.62 -5.51 -15.89
CA ARG A 121 3.68 -5.36 -16.90
C ARG A 121 4.28 -6.70 -17.32
N THR A 122 4.60 -7.58 -16.38
CA THR A 122 5.10 -8.93 -16.68
C THR A 122 4.09 -9.76 -17.46
N GLU A 123 2.80 -9.70 -17.11
CA GLU A 123 1.76 -10.40 -17.86
C GLU A 123 1.58 -9.85 -19.28
N ALA A 124 1.64 -8.52 -19.46
CA ALA A 124 1.67 -7.92 -20.80
C ALA A 124 2.89 -8.42 -21.60
N GLN A 125 4.08 -8.42 -21.01
CA GLN A 125 5.30 -8.94 -21.64
C GLN A 125 5.26 -10.44 -21.95
N LYS A 126 4.50 -11.25 -21.22
CA LYS A 126 4.27 -12.66 -21.58
C LYS A 126 3.34 -12.77 -22.78
N ALA A 127 2.26 -11.99 -22.79
CA ALA A 127 1.28 -11.98 -23.88
C ALA A 127 1.88 -11.50 -25.22
N THR A 128 2.99 -10.76 -25.20
CA THR A 128 3.71 -10.43 -26.44
C THR A 128 4.24 -11.64 -27.21
N ARG A 129 4.47 -12.78 -26.53
CA ARG A 129 4.98 -14.02 -27.15
C ARG A 129 3.96 -14.72 -28.04
N THR A 130 2.68 -14.40 -27.87
CA THR A 130 1.56 -15.04 -28.58
C THR A 130 0.96 -14.15 -29.67
N VAL A 131 1.52 -12.96 -29.89
CA VAL A 131 1.02 -11.99 -30.86
C VAL A 131 2.10 -11.60 -31.87
N GLY A 132 1.70 -11.26 -33.09
CA GLY A 132 2.62 -10.81 -34.13
C GLY A 132 3.30 -9.49 -33.73
N GLY A 133 4.60 -9.36 -33.94
CA GLY A 133 5.38 -8.18 -33.52
C GLY A 133 5.07 -6.90 -34.30
N LEU A 134 4.53 -6.95 -35.52
CA LEU A 134 4.35 -5.75 -36.34
C LEU A 134 3.05 -5.01 -35.97
N GLY A 135 3.19 -3.74 -35.55
CA GLY A 135 2.06 -2.83 -35.29
C GLY A 135 1.22 -3.15 -34.04
N THR A 136 1.53 -4.24 -33.34
CA THR A 136 0.75 -4.69 -32.18
C THR A 136 1.16 -3.99 -30.89
N VAL A 137 0.14 -3.61 -30.12
CA VAL A 137 0.26 -3.16 -28.73
C VAL A 137 -0.33 -4.21 -27.82
N VAL A 138 0.34 -4.48 -26.71
CA VAL A 138 -0.19 -5.33 -25.63
C VAL A 138 -0.34 -4.49 -24.37
N ALA A 139 -1.55 -4.46 -23.81
CA ALA A 139 -1.82 -3.79 -22.55
C ALA A 139 -1.90 -4.80 -21.41
N GLY A 140 -1.43 -4.39 -20.23
CA GLY A 140 -1.70 -5.03 -18.96
C GLY A 140 -2.57 -4.12 -18.10
N LEU A 141 -3.58 -4.69 -17.46
CA LEU A 141 -4.46 -4.02 -16.50
C LEU A 141 -4.28 -4.70 -15.15
N ALA A 142 -3.97 -3.93 -14.11
CA ALA A 142 -3.95 -4.35 -12.72
C ALA A 142 -5.13 -3.71 -11.98
N ASP A 143 -5.95 -4.53 -11.29
CA ASP A 143 -6.92 -4.06 -10.30
C ASP A 143 -6.44 -4.33 -8.88
N LEU A 144 -6.11 -3.28 -8.13
CA LEU A 144 -5.69 -3.37 -6.73
C LEU A 144 -6.81 -3.91 -5.81
N GLY A 145 -8.08 -3.69 -6.14
CA GLY A 145 -9.20 -4.10 -5.30
C GLY A 145 -9.40 -5.61 -5.32
N THR A 146 -9.26 -6.24 -6.49
CA THR A 146 -9.44 -7.70 -6.66
C THR A 146 -8.12 -8.47 -6.71
N GLN A 147 -6.97 -7.78 -6.76
CA GLN A 147 -5.64 -8.36 -6.97
C GLN A 147 -5.54 -9.22 -8.24
N GLN A 148 -6.30 -8.87 -9.28
CA GLN A 148 -6.30 -9.54 -10.57
C GLN A 148 -5.64 -8.71 -11.67
N THR A 149 -5.03 -9.42 -12.62
CA THR A 149 -4.40 -8.82 -13.79
C THR A 149 -5.05 -9.33 -15.06
N PHE A 150 -5.19 -8.46 -16.04
CA PHE A 150 -5.78 -8.77 -17.35
C PHE A 150 -4.81 -8.28 -18.43
N THR A 151 -4.86 -8.92 -19.59
CA THR A 151 -4.10 -8.49 -20.75
C THR A 151 -5.03 -8.22 -21.92
N GLY A 152 -4.65 -7.26 -22.75
CA GLY A 152 -5.37 -6.93 -23.96
C GLY A 152 -4.44 -6.70 -25.13
N THR A 153 -4.97 -6.83 -26.35
CA THR A 153 -4.21 -6.66 -27.58
C THR A 153 -4.91 -5.66 -28.49
N SER A 154 -4.14 -4.75 -29.09
CA SER A 154 -4.70 -3.76 -30.02
C SER A 154 -5.39 -4.43 -31.18
N GLY A 155 -6.52 -3.88 -31.61
CA GLY A 155 -7.34 -4.41 -32.67
C GLY A 155 -8.16 -5.65 -32.27
N ALA A 156 -8.00 -6.23 -31.08
CA ALA A 156 -8.79 -7.41 -30.71
C ALA A 156 -10.27 -7.06 -30.45
N TYR A 157 -10.53 -5.99 -29.69
CA TYR A 157 -11.88 -5.62 -29.28
C TYR A 157 -12.86 -5.37 -30.44
N PRO A 158 -12.50 -4.62 -31.51
CA PRO A 158 -13.42 -4.36 -32.61
C PRO A 158 -13.91 -5.62 -33.32
N TYR A 159 -13.06 -6.65 -33.40
CA TYR A 159 -13.37 -7.94 -34.05
C TYR A 159 -14.09 -8.94 -33.13
N LEU A 160 -14.33 -8.61 -31.86
CA LEU A 160 -15.17 -9.44 -30.98
C LEU A 160 -16.60 -9.51 -31.51
N ALA A 161 -17.26 -10.66 -31.33
CA ALA A 161 -18.69 -10.75 -31.59
C ALA A 161 -19.45 -9.81 -30.64
N GLN A 162 -20.63 -9.32 -31.05
CA GLN A 162 -21.41 -8.38 -30.23
C GLN A 162 -21.76 -8.95 -28.84
N THR A 163 -21.90 -10.27 -28.72
CA THR A 163 -22.15 -10.97 -27.45
C THR A 163 -20.95 -11.01 -26.51
N GLU A 164 -19.75 -10.78 -27.03
CA GLU A 164 -18.48 -10.75 -26.29
C GLU A 164 -18.06 -9.33 -25.91
N LYS A 165 -18.77 -8.30 -26.40
CA LYS A 165 -18.58 -6.90 -26.03
C LYS A 165 -19.42 -6.58 -24.81
N HIS A 166 -18.77 -6.17 -23.72
CA HIS A 166 -19.46 -5.85 -22.49
C HIS A 166 -20.29 -4.57 -22.66
N PRO A 167 -21.58 -4.53 -22.27
CA PRO A 167 -22.44 -3.35 -22.47
C PRO A 167 -21.89 -2.06 -21.85
N ILE A 168 -21.29 -2.15 -20.66
CA ILE A 168 -20.63 -1.00 -19.99
C ILE A 168 -19.40 -0.52 -20.76
N MET A 169 -18.71 -1.40 -21.50
CA MET A 169 -17.59 -0.96 -22.33
C MET A 169 -18.06 -0.04 -23.45
N GLU A 170 -19.17 -0.38 -24.12
CA GLU A 170 -19.81 0.45 -25.14
C GLU A 170 -20.28 1.80 -24.57
N GLU A 171 -20.88 1.81 -23.36
CA GLU A 171 -21.26 3.04 -22.67
C GLU A 171 -20.05 3.95 -22.38
N ILE A 172 -18.93 3.36 -21.97
CA ILE A 172 -17.68 4.08 -21.73
C ILE A 172 -17.15 4.65 -23.05
N LEU A 173 -17.05 3.84 -24.11
CA LEU A 173 -16.52 4.24 -25.41
C LEU A 173 -17.32 5.40 -26.03
N ALA A 174 -18.65 5.38 -25.90
CA ALA A 174 -19.52 6.46 -26.37
C ALA A 174 -19.25 7.80 -25.67
N LYS A 175 -18.64 7.79 -24.47
CA LYS A 175 -18.26 8.99 -23.71
C LYS A 175 -16.84 9.47 -24.03
N VAL A 176 -16.02 8.67 -24.73
CA VAL A 176 -14.65 9.05 -25.09
C VAL A 176 -14.68 9.88 -26.38
N GLY A 177 -14.43 11.19 -26.25
CA GLY A 177 -14.23 12.04 -27.42
C GLY A 177 -12.97 11.64 -28.21
N GLN A 178 -12.99 11.85 -29.52
CA GLN A 178 -11.87 11.54 -30.41
C GLN A 178 -10.63 12.39 -30.07
N GLY A 179 -9.49 11.76 -29.89
CA GLY A 179 -8.19 12.35 -29.59
C GLY A 179 -7.09 12.04 -30.62
N GLU A 180 -7.33 11.07 -31.51
CA GLU A 180 -6.44 10.66 -32.60
C GLU A 180 -7.28 10.32 -33.86
N GLU A 181 -6.64 10.06 -34.99
CA GLU A 181 -7.33 9.71 -36.25
C GLU A 181 -8.04 8.34 -36.19
N TRP A 182 -7.53 7.39 -35.41
CA TRP A 182 -8.18 6.09 -35.17
C TRP A 182 -9.14 6.15 -33.99
N THR A 183 -10.07 5.19 -33.90
CA THR A 183 -11.03 5.06 -32.80
C THR A 183 -10.40 4.41 -31.57
N VAL A 184 -10.86 4.79 -30.37
CA VAL A 184 -10.31 4.29 -29.09
C VAL A 184 -10.54 2.77 -28.90
N ASP A 185 -11.57 2.21 -29.51
CA ASP A 185 -11.90 0.77 -29.47
C ASP A 185 -10.80 -0.14 -30.03
N ASN A 186 -9.91 0.38 -30.89
CA ASN A 186 -8.74 -0.33 -31.41
C ASN A 186 -7.62 -0.50 -30.37
N CYS A 187 -7.69 0.19 -29.22
CA CYS A 187 -6.61 0.21 -28.26
C CYS A 187 -6.56 -1.07 -27.41
N ALA A 188 -5.35 -1.54 -27.10
CA ALA A 188 -5.15 -2.77 -26.34
C ALA A 188 -5.74 -2.70 -24.92
N GLU A 189 -5.78 -1.50 -24.35
CA GLU A 189 -6.35 -1.24 -23.04
C GLU A 189 -7.86 -1.48 -23.00
N VAL A 190 -8.56 -1.23 -24.12
CA VAL A 190 -10.01 -1.49 -24.25
C VAL A 190 -10.31 -2.99 -24.21
N ASP A 191 -9.52 -3.80 -24.92
CA ASP A 191 -9.64 -5.27 -24.85
C ASP A 191 -9.37 -5.81 -23.43
N ALA A 192 -8.35 -5.29 -22.75
CA ALA A 192 -8.07 -5.65 -21.35
C ALA A 192 -9.23 -5.28 -20.42
N MET A 193 -9.82 -4.10 -20.62
CA MET A 193 -10.96 -3.62 -19.83
C MET A 193 -12.22 -4.45 -20.07
N ASN A 194 -12.50 -4.85 -21.31
CA ASN A 194 -13.65 -5.70 -21.63
C ASN A 194 -13.63 -7.00 -20.81
N LYS A 195 -12.46 -7.66 -20.74
CA LYS A 195 -12.25 -8.88 -19.94
C LYS A 195 -12.43 -8.63 -18.44
N TYR A 196 -11.94 -7.49 -17.95
CA TYR A 196 -12.12 -7.06 -16.56
C TYR A 196 -13.60 -6.88 -16.20
N LEU A 197 -14.37 -6.17 -17.04
CA LEU A 197 -15.78 -5.88 -16.79
C LEU A 197 -16.62 -7.15 -16.59
N TYR A 198 -16.40 -8.17 -17.42
CA TYR A 198 -17.04 -9.48 -17.23
C TYR A 198 -16.60 -10.15 -15.93
N LYS A 199 -15.31 -10.06 -15.57
CA LYS A 199 -14.77 -10.70 -14.37
C LYS A 199 -15.35 -10.11 -13.08
N ILE A 200 -15.54 -8.79 -13.03
CA ILE A 200 -16.19 -8.12 -11.89
C ILE A 200 -17.72 -8.14 -11.96
N LYS A 201 -18.29 -8.67 -13.05
CA LYS A 201 -19.74 -8.70 -13.31
C LYS A 201 -20.37 -7.31 -13.26
N ALA A 202 -19.69 -6.33 -13.86
CA ALA A 202 -20.16 -4.96 -13.90
C ALA A 202 -21.55 -4.86 -14.55
N ARG A 203 -22.44 -4.10 -13.94
CA ARG A 203 -23.79 -3.81 -14.45
C ARG A 203 -23.99 -2.34 -14.75
N VAL A 204 -23.21 -1.47 -14.11
CA VAL A 204 -23.23 -0.02 -14.28
C VAL A 204 -21.81 0.53 -14.19
N LEU A 205 -21.58 1.73 -14.74
CA LEU A 205 -20.26 2.38 -14.69
C LEU A 205 -19.73 2.57 -13.26
N SER A 206 -20.61 2.78 -12.27
CA SER A 206 -20.21 2.94 -10.86
C SER A 206 -19.67 1.67 -10.21
N ASP A 207 -19.84 0.49 -10.83
CA ASP A 207 -19.20 -0.75 -10.37
C ASP A 207 -17.70 -0.74 -10.65
N VAL A 208 -17.25 0.09 -11.61
CA VAL A 208 -15.84 0.23 -11.97
C VAL A 208 -15.13 1.11 -10.93
N GLN A 209 -14.30 0.48 -10.10
CA GLN A 209 -13.46 1.17 -9.13
C GLN A 209 -12.18 1.71 -9.79
N GLY A 210 -12.34 2.68 -10.70
CA GLY A 210 -11.27 3.25 -11.53
C GLY A 210 -9.98 3.58 -10.81
N LYS A 211 -10.09 4.14 -9.60
CA LYS A 211 -8.94 4.50 -8.74
C LYS A 211 -8.01 3.33 -8.40
N ASN A 212 -8.50 2.10 -8.52
CA ASN A 212 -7.75 0.86 -8.28
C ASN A 212 -7.14 0.28 -9.57
N LEU A 213 -7.44 0.85 -10.73
CA LEU A 213 -7.06 0.34 -12.04
C LEU A 213 -5.79 1.01 -12.56
N TYR A 214 -4.81 0.18 -12.90
CA TYR A 214 -3.51 0.59 -13.42
C TYR A 214 -3.26 -0.09 -14.76
N PHE A 215 -3.05 0.73 -15.80
CA PHE A 215 -2.77 0.27 -17.14
C PHE A 215 -1.31 0.47 -17.49
N HIS A 216 -0.71 -0.56 -18.06
CA HIS A 216 0.59 -0.54 -18.72
C HIS A 216 0.39 -0.95 -20.17
N ALA A 217 1.22 -0.47 -21.10
CA ALA A 217 1.27 -1.08 -22.42
C ALA A 217 2.68 -1.15 -23.01
N GLU A 218 2.92 -2.24 -23.73
CA GLU A 218 4.12 -2.53 -24.50
C GLU A 218 3.81 -2.40 -25.99
N THR A 219 4.77 -1.92 -26.77
CA THR A 219 4.72 -1.91 -28.24
C THR A 219 6.03 -2.46 -28.80
N TRP A 220 5.96 -3.05 -29.98
CA TRP A 220 7.17 -3.49 -30.67
C TRP A 220 7.96 -2.30 -31.22
N ASN A 221 9.23 -2.21 -30.85
CA ASN A 221 10.20 -1.32 -31.47
C ASN A 221 10.85 -2.03 -32.65
N TRP A 222 10.59 -1.53 -33.86
CA TRP A 222 11.10 -2.12 -35.10
C TRP A 222 12.61 -1.97 -35.26
N ASP A 223 13.17 -0.81 -34.89
CA ASP A 223 14.61 -0.52 -34.97
C ASP A 223 15.40 -1.50 -34.11
N LYS A 224 14.94 -1.66 -32.87
CA LYS A 224 15.65 -2.42 -31.84
C LYS A 224 15.23 -3.89 -31.81
N LYS A 225 14.17 -4.27 -32.53
CA LYS A 225 13.55 -5.61 -32.51
C LYS A 225 13.27 -6.09 -31.07
N VAL A 226 12.73 -5.20 -30.24
CA VAL A 226 12.38 -5.47 -28.84
C VAL A 226 11.03 -4.85 -28.49
N TRP A 227 10.31 -5.46 -27.55
CA TRP A 227 9.16 -4.82 -26.92
C TRP A 227 9.63 -3.73 -25.96
N GLN A 228 8.95 -2.58 -25.99
CA GLN A 228 9.24 -1.46 -25.10
C GLN A 228 7.96 -0.84 -24.53
N PRO A 229 8.02 -0.30 -23.31
CA PRO A 229 6.92 0.47 -22.74
C PRO A 229 6.56 1.65 -23.65
N ARG A 230 5.26 1.90 -23.80
CA ARG A 230 4.75 3.11 -24.46
C ARG A 230 3.88 3.92 -23.52
N LYS A 231 3.74 5.21 -23.84
CA LYS A 231 2.67 6.04 -23.27
C LYS A 231 1.33 5.67 -23.89
N ALA A 232 0.24 6.01 -23.17
CA ALA A 232 -1.09 5.99 -23.75
C ALA A 232 -1.14 6.96 -24.95
N CYS A 233 -1.92 6.62 -25.98
CA CYS A 233 -2.24 7.58 -27.05
C CYS A 233 -3.29 8.59 -26.57
N GLY A 234 -3.55 9.65 -27.34
CA GLY A 234 -4.49 10.70 -26.94
C GLY A 234 -5.90 10.18 -26.63
N ASN A 235 -6.35 9.16 -27.37
CA ASN A 235 -7.60 8.45 -27.11
C ASN A 235 -7.61 7.72 -25.75
N CYS A 236 -6.57 6.91 -25.48
CA CYS A 236 -6.44 6.19 -24.22
C CYS A 236 -6.30 7.15 -23.04
N ASP A 237 -5.62 8.30 -23.19
CA ASP A 237 -5.52 9.29 -22.13
C ASP A 237 -6.89 9.88 -21.74
N LYS A 238 -7.72 10.21 -22.74
CA LYS A 238 -9.11 10.66 -22.49
C LYS A 238 -9.93 9.56 -21.85
N TRP A 239 -9.78 8.33 -22.32
CA TRP A 239 -10.49 7.17 -21.80
C TRP A 239 -10.11 6.84 -20.35
N LEU A 240 -8.82 6.77 -20.02
CA LEU A 240 -8.32 6.52 -18.66
C LEU A 240 -8.86 7.58 -17.68
N LYS A 241 -8.89 8.85 -18.09
CA LYS A 241 -9.52 9.93 -17.31
C LYS A 241 -11.02 9.73 -17.11
N THR A 242 -11.72 9.26 -18.14
CA THR A 242 -13.18 9.01 -18.09
C THR A 242 -13.52 7.94 -17.05
N ILE A 243 -12.69 6.90 -16.93
CA ILE A 243 -12.90 5.81 -15.97
C ILE A 243 -12.16 6.03 -14.64
N GLY A 244 -11.41 7.13 -14.48
CA GLY A 244 -10.63 7.41 -13.26
C GLY A 244 -9.44 6.46 -13.03
N ALA A 245 -8.94 5.79 -14.08
CA ALA A 245 -7.81 4.87 -14.03
C ALA A 245 -6.47 5.57 -14.25
N ARG A 246 -5.38 4.87 -13.92
CA ARG A 246 -4.01 5.41 -14.01
C ARG A 246 -3.18 4.68 -15.05
N ARG A 247 -2.30 5.43 -15.72
CA ARG A 247 -1.20 4.89 -16.53
C ARG A 247 0.04 4.69 -15.67
N VAL A 248 0.77 3.61 -15.93
CA VAL A 248 2.07 3.28 -15.32
C VAL A 248 3.09 2.92 -16.38
#